data_AF-A0A496DJ67-F1
#
_entry.id   AF-A0A496DJ67-F1
#
_cell.length_a   1.000
_cell.length_b   1.000
_cell.length_c   1.000
_cell.angle_alpha   90.00
_cell.angle_beta   90.00
_cell.angle_gamma   90.00
#
_symmetry.space_group_name_H-M   'P 1'
#
loop_
_entity.id
_entity.type
_entity.pdbx_description
1 polymer ?
#
loop_
_entity_poly.entity_id
_entity_poly.type
_entity_poly.pdbx_seq_one_letter_code
_entity_poly.pdbx_strand_id
1 'polypeptide(L)'
;MFEYYYITIVKENAKLAIKMKILTYQGERYVETSRLRPNLPNINQEAATTISEFYNDIDFQVARINSQDWALDATSFDDALYHAIDNHIRIHNRLFVNDLLAYIDVNFHILEACNAFNEEQLRNIYSIRKNKATNKYLKYIIHTIDK
;
A
#
# COMPACT_ATOMS: atom_id res chain seq x y z
N MET A 1 -17.00 -5.86 16.85
CA MET A 1 -15.67 -6.49 16.70
C MET A 1 -14.87 -5.59 15.78
N PHE A 2 -13.74 -5.06 16.25
CA PHE A 2 -12.86 -4.21 15.43
C PHE A 2 -11.70 -5.05 14.93
N GLU A 3 -11.41 -4.94 13.63
CA GLU A 3 -10.28 -5.60 12.98
C GLU A 3 -9.37 -4.53 12.38
N TYR A 4 -8.08 -4.62 12.71
CA TYR A 4 -7.04 -3.76 12.18
C TYR A 4 -6.16 -4.56 11.24
N TYR A 5 -5.96 -4.02 10.04
CA TYR A 5 -5.16 -4.63 8.99
C TYR A 5 -3.82 -3.91 8.91
N TYR A 6 -2.74 -4.66 9.09
CA TYR A 6 -1.38 -4.16 8.99
C TYR A 6 -0.69 -4.86 7.84
N ILE A 7 -0.30 -4.10 6.83
CA ILE A 7 0.53 -4.62 5.75
C ILE A 7 1.99 -4.36 6.10
N THR A 8 2.79 -5.41 6.04
CA THR A 8 4.24 -5.35 6.21
C THR A 8 4.90 -5.87 4.95
N ILE A 9 5.99 -5.23 4.53
CA ILE A 9 6.76 -5.63 3.36
C ILE A 9 8.12 -6.08 3.87
N VAL A 10 8.50 -7.30 3.54
CA VAL A 10 9.74 -7.91 4.02
C VAL A 10 10.54 -8.43 2.85
N LYS A 11 11.87 -8.45 2.99
CA LYS A 11 12.76 -9.08 2.02
C LYS A 11 13.10 -10.49 2.49
N GLU A 12 12.63 -11.50 1.78
CA GLU A 12 12.87 -12.92 2.04
C GLU A 12 13.55 -13.56 0.82
N ASN A 13 14.67 -14.24 1.02
CA ASN A 13 15.41 -14.92 -0.06
C ASN A 13 15.68 -14.02 -1.29
N ALA A 14 16.11 -12.78 -1.03
CA ALA A 14 16.35 -11.74 -2.03
C ALA A 14 15.12 -11.25 -2.83
N LYS A 15 13.90 -11.66 -2.43
CA LYS A 15 12.63 -11.17 -3.00
C LYS A 15 11.83 -10.42 -1.96
N LEU A 16 11.08 -9.42 -2.39
CA LEU A 16 10.08 -8.77 -1.55
C LEU A 16 8.86 -9.69 -1.39
N ALA A 17 8.30 -9.73 -0.19
CA ALA A 17 7.06 -10.42 0.12
C ALA A 17 6.15 -9.50 0.93
N ILE A 18 4.85 -9.55 0.64
CA ILE A 18 3.83 -8.85 1.40
C ILE A 18 3.32 -9.80 2.48
N LYS A 19 3.31 -9.31 3.71
CA LYS A 19 2.71 -10.00 4.85
C LYS A 19 1.62 -9.13 5.41
N MET A 20 0.38 -9.62 5.38
CA MET A 20 -0.73 -8.97 6.05
C MET A 20 -0.92 -9.60 7.43
N LYS A 21 -0.89 -8.76 8.46
CA LYS A 21 -1.27 -9.09 9.82
C LYS A 21 -2.66 -8.53 10.12
N ILE A 22 -3.50 -9.35 10.71
CA ILE A 22 -4.84 -8.96 11.15
C ILE A 22 -4.83 -8.98 12.67
N LEU A 23 -5.15 -7.84 13.27
CA LEU A 23 -5.29 -7.65 14.70
C LEU A 23 -6.77 -7.50 15.03
N THR A 24 -7.37 -8.55 15.60
CA THR A 24 -8.79 -8.56 15.98
C THR A 24 -8.93 -8.28 17.46
N TYR A 25 -9.76 -7.30 17.82
CA TYR A 25 -10.09 -7.03 19.22
C TYR A 25 -11.16 -8.00 19.72
N GLN A 26 -10.80 -8.86 20.67
CA GLN A 26 -11.68 -9.84 21.30
C GLN A 26 -11.91 -9.50 22.77
N GLY A 27 -12.75 -8.49 23.04
CA GLY A 27 -13.27 -8.15 24.37
C GLY A 27 -12.27 -7.51 25.34
N GLU A 28 -11.10 -8.10 25.50
CA GLU A 28 -10.06 -7.70 26.47
C GLU A 28 -8.63 -7.72 25.89
N ARG A 29 -8.45 -8.25 24.67
CA ARG A 29 -7.13 -8.37 24.05
C ARG A 29 -7.19 -8.27 22.53
N TYR A 30 -6.07 -7.81 21.95
CA TYR A 30 -5.81 -7.94 20.53
C TYR A 30 -5.19 -9.33 20.23
N VAL A 31 -5.73 -10.02 19.24
CA VAL A 31 -5.19 -11.29 18.73
C VAL A 31 -4.59 -11.04 17.35
N GLU A 32 -3.28 -11.28 17.20
CA GLU A 32 -2.56 -11.17 15.92
C GLU A 32 -2.66 -12.49 15.15
N THR A 33 -3.03 -12.40 13.87
CA THR A 33 -2.91 -13.51 12.91
C THR A 33 -2.17 -13.04 11.66
N SER A 34 -1.26 -13.85 11.14
CA SER A 34 -0.54 -13.55 9.89
C SER A 34 -1.13 -14.38 8.74
N ARG A 35 -1.42 -13.76 7.59
CA ARG A 35 -1.87 -14.47 6.39
C ARG A 35 -1.01 -14.07 5.18
N LEU A 36 -0.53 -15.06 4.44
CA LEU A 36 0.22 -14.88 3.18
C LEU A 36 -0.70 -14.55 1.99
N ARG A 37 -2.02 -14.69 2.15
CA ARG A 37 -3.05 -14.14 1.25
C ARG A 37 -4.33 -13.86 2.04
N PRO A 38 -5.07 -12.79 1.73
CA PRO A 38 -6.36 -12.57 2.33
C PRO A 38 -7.38 -13.55 1.73
N ASN A 39 -7.61 -14.70 2.36
CA ASN A 39 -9.00 -15.16 2.45
C ASN A 39 -9.59 -14.34 3.59
N LEU A 40 -10.07 -13.12 3.29
CA LEU A 40 -10.66 -12.27 4.32
C LEU A 40 -11.86 -13.04 4.91
N PRO A 41 -11.95 -13.21 6.24
CA PRO A 41 -13.19 -13.70 6.84
C PRO A 41 -14.32 -12.73 6.47
N ASN A 42 -15.58 -13.16 6.53
CA ASN A 42 -16.78 -12.36 6.21
C ASN A 42 -16.83 -11.03 7.00
N ILE A 43 -16.07 -10.03 6.56
CA ILE A 43 -16.31 -8.61 6.80
C ILE A 43 -17.51 -8.23 5.93
N ASN A 44 -18.18 -7.12 6.23
CA ASN A 44 -19.11 -6.50 5.29
C ASN A 44 -18.51 -6.58 3.88
N GLN A 45 -19.21 -7.20 2.92
CA GLN A 45 -18.65 -7.58 1.62
C GLN A 45 -17.89 -6.44 0.95
N GLU A 46 -18.35 -5.20 1.11
CA GLU A 46 -17.72 -3.98 0.61
C GLU A 46 -16.34 -3.68 1.21
N ALA A 47 -16.16 -3.87 2.53
CA ALA A 47 -14.86 -3.68 3.19
C ALA A 47 -13.87 -4.80 2.84
N ALA A 48 -14.39 -6.03 2.70
CA ALA A 48 -13.59 -7.17 2.22
C ALA A 48 -13.13 -6.97 0.78
N THR A 49 -13.95 -6.36 -0.09
CA THR A 49 -13.55 -6.04 -1.46
C THR A 49 -12.47 -4.95 -1.49
N THR A 50 -12.63 -3.84 -0.75
CA THR A 50 -11.66 -2.73 -0.79
C THR A 50 -10.27 -3.11 -0.27
N ILE A 51 -10.17 -3.90 0.80
CA ILE A 51 -8.88 -4.37 1.31
C ILE A 51 -8.25 -5.39 0.36
N SER A 52 -9.05 -6.25 -0.27
CA SER A 52 -8.57 -7.21 -1.27
C SER A 52 -8.05 -6.51 -2.52
N GLU A 53 -8.76 -5.48 -3.00
CA GLU A 53 -8.36 -4.65 -4.14
C GLU A 53 -7.06 -3.91 -3.86
N PHE A 54 -6.95 -3.26 -2.69
CA PHE A 54 -5.72 -2.63 -2.24
C PHE A 54 -4.56 -3.63 -2.15
N TYR A 55 -4.79 -4.82 -1.59
CA TYR A 55 -3.77 -5.87 -1.52
C TYR A 55 -3.32 -6.32 -2.91
N ASN A 56 -4.24 -6.49 -3.86
CA ASN A 56 -3.92 -6.88 -5.23
C ASN A 56 -3.07 -5.83 -5.94
N ASP A 57 -3.37 -4.54 -5.74
CA ASP A 57 -2.57 -3.45 -6.29
C ASP A 57 -1.14 -3.46 -5.74
N ILE A 58 -0.96 -3.79 -4.46
CA ILE A 58 0.37 -3.89 -3.83
C ILE A 58 1.10 -5.16 -4.27
N ASP A 59 0.40 -6.30 -4.36
CA ASP A 59 0.97 -7.58 -4.83
C ASP A 59 1.48 -7.43 -6.27
N PHE A 60 0.76 -6.70 -7.11
CA PHE A 60 1.22 -6.33 -8.44
C PHE A 60 2.51 -5.48 -8.40
N GLN A 61 2.58 -4.46 -7.54
CA GLN A 61 3.80 -3.65 -7.38
C GLN A 61 4.99 -4.51 -6.95
N VAL A 62 4.81 -5.37 -5.95
CA VAL A 62 5.86 -6.25 -5.43
C VAL A 62 6.30 -7.30 -6.46
N ALA A 63 5.35 -7.92 -7.17
CA ALA A 63 5.65 -8.86 -8.24
C ALA A 63 6.45 -8.19 -9.36
N ARG A 64 6.07 -6.97 -9.74
CA ARG A 64 6.76 -6.17 -10.77
C ARG A 64 8.18 -5.77 -10.38
N ILE A 65 8.43 -5.49 -9.09
CA ILE A 65 9.78 -5.20 -8.59
C ILE A 65 10.62 -6.47 -8.51
N ASN A 66 10.01 -7.59 -8.11
CA ASN A 66 10.67 -8.89 -8.01
C ASN A 66 11.02 -9.52 -9.37
N SER A 67 10.41 -9.08 -10.48
CA SER A 67 10.63 -9.70 -11.80
C SER A 67 11.97 -9.37 -12.45
N GLN A 68 12.91 -8.75 -11.73
CA GLN A 68 14.31 -8.50 -12.11
C GLN A 68 14.57 -7.67 -13.39
N ASP A 69 13.58 -7.45 -14.25
CA ASP A 69 13.71 -6.68 -15.51
C ASP A 69 13.71 -5.16 -15.33
N TRP A 70 13.55 -4.66 -14.11
CA TRP A 70 13.48 -3.24 -13.83
C TRP A 70 14.75 -2.74 -13.13
N ALA A 71 15.19 -1.52 -13.43
CA ALA A 71 16.23 -0.88 -12.63
C ALA A 71 15.65 -0.60 -11.25
N LEU A 72 16.32 -1.00 -10.16
CA LEU A 72 15.98 -0.62 -8.78
C LEU A 72 16.31 0.86 -8.52
N ASP A 73 15.82 1.75 -9.38
CA ASP A 73 15.99 3.19 -9.25
C ASP A 73 14.68 3.88 -8.84
N ALA A 74 14.80 5.12 -8.35
CA ALA A 74 13.69 5.85 -7.79
C ALA A 74 12.54 6.08 -8.79
N THR A 75 12.86 6.26 -10.08
CA THR A 75 11.89 6.48 -11.15
C THR A 75 10.98 5.26 -11.30
N SER A 76 11.58 4.09 -11.24
CA SER A 76 10.84 2.87 -11.43
C SER A 76 9.83 2.72 -10.27
N PHE A 77 10.22 3.04 -9.02
CA PHE A 77 9.30 3.00 -7.86
C PHE A 77 8.16 4.03 -7.96
N ASP A 78 8.40 5.17 -8.60
CA ASP A 78 7.35 6.15 -8.91
C ASP A 78 6.33 5.56 -9.91
N ASP A 79 6.80 4.86 -10.95
CA ASP A 79 5.92 4.23 -11.94
C ASP A 79 5.03 3.15 -11.32
N ALA A 80 5.58 2.35 -10.42
CA ALA A 80 4.83 1.34 -9.68
C ALA A 80 3.74 1.97 -8.78
N LEU A 81 4.07 3.04 -8.06
CA LEU A 81 3.13 3.80 -7.23
C LEU A 81 1.99 4.39 -8.07
N TYR A 82 2.33 5.08 -9.16
CA TYR A 82 1.32 5.74 -10.00
C TYR A 82 0.43 4.75 -10.73
N HIS A 83 0.97 3.62 -11.17
CA HIS A 83 0.16 2.56 -11.78
C HIS A 83 -0.91 2.03 -10.81
N ALA A 84 -0.55 1.82 -9.54
CA ALA A 84 -1.50 1.37 -8.52
C ALA A 84 -2.60 2.40 -8.27
N ILE A 85 -2.23 3.68 -8.12
CA ILE A 85 -3.22 4.76 -7.92
C ILE A 85 -4.11 4.94 -9.16
N ASP A 86 -3.54 4.89 -10.37
CA ASP A 86 -4.29 4.99 -11.62
C ASP A 86 -5.28 3.83 -11.76
N ASN A 87 -4.89 2.61 -11.39
CA ASN A 87 -5.77 1.44 -11.38
C ASN A 87 -6.90 1.58 -10.36
N HIS A 88 -6.59 2.04 -9.15
CA HIS A 88 -7.59 2.34 -8.12
C HIS A 88 -8.65 3.33 -8.62
N ILE A 89 -8.21 4.46 -9.19
CA ILE A 89 -9.11 5.47 -9.74
C ILE A 89 -9.93 4.88 -10.88
N ARG A 90 -9.34 4.06 -11.75
CA ARG A 90 -10.06 3.40 -12.86
C ARG A 90 -11.18 2.49 -12.37
N ILE A 91 -10.96 1.76 -11.27
CA ILE A 91 -11.94 0.81 -10.72
C ILE A 91 -13.01 1.53 -9.90
N HIS A 92 -12.61 2.48 -9.05
CA HIS A 92 -13.50 3.09 -8.06
C HIS A 92 -14.05 4.46 -8.45
N ASN A 93 -13.46 5.09 -9.47
CA ASN A 93 -13.76 6.46 -9.89
C ASN A 93 -13.70 7.50 -8.74
N ARG A 94 -12.86 7.22 -7.74
CA ARG A 94 -12.62 8.07 -6.57
C ARG A 94 -11.22 7.81 -6.02
N LEU A 95 -10.71 8.74 -5.23
CA LEU A 95 -9.52 8.57 -4.40
C LEU A 95 -9.71 9.38 -3.12
N PHE A 96 -9.84 8.74 -1.95
CA PHE A 96 -9.80 9.50 -0.70
C PHE A 96 -8.36 9.91 -0.38
N VAL A 97 -8.21 10.99 0.39
CA VAL A 97 -6.89 11.40 0.91
C VAL A 97 -6.20 10.24 1.64
N ASN A 98 -6.96 9.47 2.42
CA ASN A 98 -6.44 8.32 3.16
C ASN A 98 -5.96 7.20 2.23
N ASP A 99 -6.65 6.94 1.11
CA ASP A 99 -6.21 5.93 0.14
C ASP A 99 -4.88 6.36 -0.50
N LEU A 100 -4.78 7.63 -0.90
CA LEU A 100 -3.56 8.19 -1.46
C LEU A 100 -2.37 8.05 -0.50
N LEU A 101 -2.57 8.43 0.77
CA LEU A 101 -1.53 8.30 1.80
C LEU A 101 -1.15 6.84 2.02
N ALA A 102 -2.11 5.93 2.03
CA ALA A 102 -1.85 4.50 2.18
C ALA A 102 -0.99 3.94 1.02
N TYR A 103 -1.26 4.33 -0.23
CA TYR A 103 -0.42 3.93 -1.37
C TYR A 103 1.02 4.48 -1.25
N ILE A 104 1.18 5.73 -0.80
CA ILE A 104 2.50 6.36 -0.61
C ILE A 104 3.28 5.65 0.51
N ASP A 105 2.63 5.38 1.65
CA ASP A 105 3.24 4.73 2.81
C ASP A 105 3.69 3.30 2.46
N VAL A 106 2.85 2.55 1.74
CA VAL A 106 3.23 1.21 1.28
C VAL A 106 4.43 1.28 0.34
N ASN A 107 4.41 2.18 -0.65
CA ASN A 107 5.53 2.33 -1.58
C ASN A 107 6.83 2.75 -0.86
N PHE A 108 6.74 3.52 0.22
CA PHE A 108 7.87 3.82 1.08
C PHE A 108 8.42 2.57 1.80
N HIS A 109 7.56 1.72 2.35
CA HIS A 109 8.00 0.46 2.96
C HIS A 109 8.62 -0.52 1.95
N ILE A 110 8.19 -0.48 0.69
CA ILE A 110 8.85 -1.24 -0.39
C ILE A 110 10.29 -0.74 -0.58
N LEU A 111 10.50 0.59 -0.64
CA LEU A 111 11.83 1.19 -0.79
C LEU A 111 12.76 0.82 0.37
N GLU A 112 12.24 0.93 1.59
CA GLU A 112 12.93 0.59 2.82
C GLU A 112 13.37 -0.88 2.80
N ALA A 113 12.45 -1.80 2.48
CA ALA A 113 12.74 -3.23 2.38
C ALA A 113 13.75 -3.57 1.28
N CYS A 114 13.86 -2.75 0.22
CA CYS A 114 14.87 -2.95 -0.83
C CYS A 114 16.29 -2.62 -0.38
N ASN A 115 16.48 -1.87 0.72
CA ASN A 115 17.76 -1.27 1.12
C ASN A 115 18.44 -0.47 0.01
N ALA A 116 17.65 0.12 -0.91
CA ALA A 116 18.17 0.85 -2.06
C ALA A 116 18.60 2.28 -1.72
N PHE A 117 18.12 2.83 -0.60
CA PHE A 117 18.31 4.23 -0.20
C PHE A 117 18.60 4.33 1.30
N ASN A 118 19.37 5.34 1.71
CA ASN A 118 19.59 5.65 3.13
C ASN A 118 18.39 6.41 3.74
N GLU A 119 18.35 6.55 5.06
CA GLU A 119 17.20 7.15 5.76
C GLU A 119 16.89 8.59 5.33
N GLU A 120 17.92 9.41 5.09
CA GLU A 120 17.76 10.79 4.62
C GLU A 120 17.17 10.84 3.21
N GLN A 121 17.69 10.00 2.30
CA GLN A 121 17.17 9.83 0.94
C GLN A 121 15.71 9.35 0.98
N LEU A 122 15.39 8.39 1.84
CA LEU A 122 14.03 7.89 2.02
C LEU A 122 13.07 9.00 2.47
N ARG A 123 13.44 9.79 3.49
CA ARG A 123 12.61 10.92 3.98
C ARG A 123 12.39 11.97 2.88
N ASN A 124 13.43 12.29 2.12
CA ASN A 124 13.32 13.23 1.00
C ASN A 124 12.42 12.70 -0.12
N ILE A 125 12.60 11.43 -0.50
CA ILE A 125 11.78 10.76 -1.51
C ILE A 125 10.31 10.73 -1.07
N TYR A 126 10.03 10.42 0.19
CA TYR A 126 8.66 10.43 0.74
C TYR A 126 7.98 11.79 0.57
N SER A 127 8.64 12.86 1.03
CA SER A 127 8.11 14.22 0.94
C SER A 127 7.85 14.66 -0.50
N ILE A 128 8.80 14.38 -1.41
CA ILE A 128 8.68 14.70 -2.84
C ILE A 128 7.51 13.92 -3.47
N ARG A 129 7.41 12.61 -3.22
CA ARG A 129 6.35 11.75 -3.77
C ARG A 129 4.98 12.15 -3.28
N LYS A 130 4.84 12.45 -1.99
CA LYS A 130 3.59 12.93 -1.43
C LYS A 130 3.12 14.18 -2.14
N ASN A 131 3.97 15.19 -2.29
CA ASN A 131 3.63 16.42 -2.99
C ASN A 131 3.29 16.18 -4.47
N LYS A 132 4.09 15.38 -5.19
CA LYS A 132 3.84 15.07 -6.61
C LYS A 132 2.52 14.32 -6.80
N ALA A 133 2.26 13.29 -6.00
CA ALA A 133 1.06 12.48 -6.10
C ALA A 133 -0.20 13.28 -5.73
N THR A 134 -0.16 14.07 -4.65
CA THR A 134 -1.25 14.98 -4.29
C THR A 134 -1.57 15.95 -5.42
N ASN A 135 -0.56 16.57 -6.03
CA ASN A 135 -0.78 17.48 -7.16
C ASN A 135 -1.31 16.78 -8.42
N LYS A 136 -0.76 15.60 -8.76
CA LYS A 136 -1.18 14.83 -9.94
C LYS A 136 -2.65 14.38 -9.83
N TYR A 137 -3.06 13.95 -8.65
CA TYR A 137 -4.39 13.37 -8.42
C TYR A 137 -5.40 14.33 -7.81
N LEU A 138 -5.06 15.61 -7.62
CA LEU A 138 -5.89 16.61 -6.94
C LEU A 138 -7.36 16.61 -7.40
N LYS A 139 -7.60 16.48 -8.70
CA LYS A 139 -8.96 16.46 -9.29
C LYS A 139 -9.81 15.23 -8.91
N TYR A 140 -9.19 14.16 -8.43
CA TYR A 140 -9.84 12.92 -7.98
C TYR A 140 -9.90 12.82 -6.46
N ILE A 141 -9.18 13.69 -5.74
CA ILE A 141 -9.11 13.65 -4.28
C ILE A 141 -10.44 14.13 -3.70
N ILE A 142 -11.15 13.20 -3.09
CA ILE A 142 -12.32 13.50 -2.26
C ILE A 142 -11.81 13.80 -0.86
N HIS A 143 -11.95 15.06 -0.45
CA HIS A 143 -11.84 15.42 0.96
C HIS A 143 -13.12 14.95 1.62
N THR A 144 -13.03 14.01 2.55
CA THR A 144 -14.13 13.79 3.49
C THR A 144 -14.30 15.09 4.26
N ILE A 145 -15.33 15.85 3.90
CA ILE A 145 -15.83 16.92 4.75
C ILE A 145 -16.46 16.19 5.92
N ASP A 146 -15.77 16.17 7.06
CA ASP A 146 -16.35 15.72 8.31
C ASP A 146 -17.65 16.50 8.52
N LYS A 147 -18.77 15.78 8.57
CA LYS A 147 -20.07 16.28 9.02
C LYS A 147 -20.21 16.02 10.51
#